data_AF-A0A7K2X5W0-F1
#
_entry.id   AF-A0A7K2X5W0-F1
#
_cell.length_a   1.000
_cell.length_b   1.000
_cell.length_c   1.000
_cell.angle_alpha   90.00
_cell.angle_beta   90.00
_cell.angle_gamma   90.00
#
_symmetry.space_group_name_H-M   'P 1'
#
loop_
_entity.id
_entity.type
_entity.pdbx_description
1 polymer ?
#
loop_
_entity_poly.entity_id
_entity_poly.type
_entity_poly.pdbx_seq_one_letter_code
_entity_poly.pdbx_strand_id
1 'polypeptide(L)'
;MTRAEQPDRLGDSDAALVADSRERAVRALLRHQPLRRLWSAHLLGSTGDALALLVLVLLGFQAAVTEDALGGGYRGAAFAVAAVVGARLVASVLFGAVLLGPLIALTGPGGKLDRRWTMIGADGVRVALLVVAPLWIDWTPGSALWYLLGTVFVTGAAERLWTISREGAAPALLPAPPLEGAAVRPLPDHLGA
;
A
#
# COMPACT_ATOMS: atom_id res chain seq x y z
N MET A 1 -30.90 -28.86 43.16
CA MET A 1 -30.10 -27.65 42.82
C MET A 1 -30.55 -27.18 41.46
N THR A 2 -31.24 -26.04 41.42
CA THR A 2 -31.83 -25.44 40.22
C THR A 2 -30.83 -24.49 39.55
N ARG A 3 -30.95 -24.33 38.23
CA ARG A 3 -30.11 -23.54 37.30
C ARG A 3 -29.86 -22.06 37.68
N ALA A 4 -30.45 -21.58 38.77
CA ALA A 4 -30.44 -20.17 39.17
C ALA A 4 -29.26 -19.79 40.11
N GLU A 5 -28.46 -20.74 40.60
CA GLU A 5 -27.35 -20.49 41.54
C GLU A 5 -25.96 -20.68 40.92
N GLN A 6 -25.83 -20.67 39.59
CA GLN A 6 -24.52 -20.75 38.95
C GLN A 6 -23.92 -19.33 38.90
N PRO A 7 -22.86 -19.03 39.68
CA PRO A 7 -22.37 -17.68 39.86
C PRO A 7 -21.73 -17.15 38.55
N ASP A 8 -21.53 -15.83 38.47
CA ASP A 8 -20.85 -15.03 37.42
C ASP A 8 -19.59 -15.62 36.76
N ARG A 9 -19.04 -16.72 37.31
CA ARG A 9 -17.89 -17.48 36.83
C ARG A 9 -18.02 -17.97 35.37
N LEU A 10 -19.23 -18.16 34.84
CA LEU A 10 -19.42 -18.55 33.43
C LEU A 10 -18.96 -17.43 32.48
N GLY A 11 -19.29 -16.16 32.78
CA GLY A 11 -18.87 -15.00 31.99
C GLY A 11 -17.35 -14.79 32.00
N ASP A 12 -16.72 -14.96 33.16
CA ASP A 12 -15.26 -14.88 33.31
C ASP A 12 -14.54 -16.01 32.56
N SER A 13 -15.10 -17.22 32.59
CA SER A 13 -14.54 -18.37 31.86
C SER A 13 -14.66 -18.22 30.35
N ASP A 14 -15.78 -17.69 29.85
CA ASP A 14 -15.99 -17.43 28.42
C ASP A 14 -15.06 -16.31 27.93
N ALA A 15 -14.88 -15.26 28.72
CA ALA A 15 -13.92 -14.18 28.42
C ALA A 15 -12.48 -14.71 28.33
N ALA A 16 -12.08 -15.58 29.27
CA ALA A 16 -10.75 -16.21 29.26
C ALA A 16 -10.54 -17.11 28.02
N LEU A 17 -11.56 -17.86 27.61
CA LEU A 17 -11.50 -18.70 26.41
C LEU A 17 -11.44 -17.88 25.11
N VAL A 18 -12.17 -16.76 25.05
CA VAL A 18 -12.10 -15.82 23.93
C VAL A 18 -10.70 -15.21 23.85
N ALA A 19 -10.12 -14.79 24.98
CA ALA A 19 -8.76 -14.26 25.02
C ALA A 19 -7.72 -15.28 24.53
N ASP A 20 -7.78 -16.52 25.02
CA ASP A 20 -6.87 -17.59 24.61
C ASP A 20 -7.03 -17.98 23.13
N SER A 21 -8.27 -17.99 22.60
CA SER A 21 -8.50 -18.22 21.16
C SER A 21 -7.90 -17.11 20.29
N ARG A 22 -7.99 -15.84 20.73
CA ARG A 22 -7.37 -14.70 20.05
C ARG A 22 -5.86 -14.80 20.08
N GLU A 23 -5.27 -15.15 21.22
CA GLU A 23 -3.82 -15.27 21.33
C GLU A 23 -3.27 -16.42 20.47
N ARG A 24 -3.96 -17.56 20.44
CA ARG A 24 -3.63 -18.68 19.55
C ARG A 24 -3.80 -18.32 18.07
N ALA A 25 -4.85 -17.58 17.72
CA ALA A 25 -5.08 -17.09 16.36
C ALA A 25 -3.98 -16.10 15.93
N VAL A 26 -3.60 -15.15 16.79
CA VAL A 26 -2.50 -14.21 16.55
C VAL A 26 -1.18 -14.96 16.36
N ARG A 27 -0.87 -15.92 17.24
CA ARG A 27 0.34 -16.74 17.14
C ARG A 27 0.36 -17.59 15.87
N ALA A 28 -0.79 -18.12 15.44
CA ALA A 28 -0.93 -18.84 14.18
C ALA A 28 -0.74 -17.91 12.97
N LEU A 29 -1.29 -16.69 13.01
CA LEU A 29 -1.10 -15.67 11.97
C LEU A 29 0.38 -15.28 11.82
N LEU A 30 1.07 -15.06 12.94
CA LEU A 30 2.49 -14.68 12.96
C LEU A 30 3.41 -15.79 12.41
N ARG A 31 3.00 -17.06 12.55
CA ARG A 31 3.72 -18.21 11.99
C ARG A 31 3.45 -18.43 10.50
N HIS A 32 2.44 -17.77 9.93
CA HIS A 32 2.07 -17.94 8.53
C HIS A 32 3.07 -17.20 7.62
N GLN A 33 3.93 -17.97 6.93
CA GLN A 33 5.00 -17.45 6.07
C GLN A 33 4.52 -16.49 4.96
N PRO A 34 3.36 -16.70 4.30
CA PRO A 34 2.81 -15.75 3.33
C PRO A 34 2.57 -14.36 3.91
N LEU A 35 2.10 -14.29 5.17
CA LEU A 35 1.78 -13.02 5.82
C LEU A 35 3.05 -12.21 6.11
N ARG A 36 4.11 -12.88 6.58
CA ARG A 36 5.43 -12.25 6.78
C ARG A 36 6.01 -11.67 5.49
N ARG A 37 5.89 -12.39 4.37
CA ARG A 37 6.34 -11.92 3.05
C ARG A 37 5.57 -10.69 2.58
N LEU A 38 4.26 -10.67 2.84
CA LEU A 38 3.40 -9.53 2.52
C LEU A 38 3.81 -8.29 3.32
N TRP A 39 4.09 -8.44 4.62
CA TRP A 39 4.59 -7.36 5.46
C TRP A 39 5.95 -6.83 5.01
N SER A 40 6.92 -7.70 4.71
CA SER A 40 8.23 -7.25 4.20
C SER A 40 8.10 -6.52 2.86
N ALA A 41 7.24 -7.01 1.97
CA ALA A 41 6.99 -6.36 0.68
C ALA A 41 6.29 -5.00 0.86
N HIS A 42 5.38 -4.90 1.83
CA HIS A 42 4.71 -3.64 2.16
C HIS A 42 5.68 -2.60 2.74
N LEU A 43 6.53 -2.99 3.70
CA LEU A 43 7.52 -2.10 4.31
C LEU A 43 8.58 -1.62 3.31
N LEU A 44 9.10 -2.54 2.48
CA LEU A 44 10.08 -2.19 1.47
C LEU A 44 9.47 -1.29 0.38
N GLY A 45 8.24 -1.61 -0.05
CA GLY A 45 7.49 -0.79 -1.00
C GLY A 45 7.22 0.62 -0.48
N SER A 46 6.65 0.75 0.73
CA SER A 46 6.32 2.07 1.29
C SER A 46 7.56 2.92 1.57
N THR A 47 8.66 2.29 1.95
CA THR A 47 9.95 2.98 2.12
C THR A 47 10.49 3.45 0.78
N GLY A 48 10.44 2.60 -0.26
CA GLY A 48 10.81 2.98 -1.62
C GLY A 48 9.98 4.16 -2.13
N ASP A 49 8.68 4.16 -1.86
CA ASP A 49 7.77 5.25 -2.26
C ASP A 49 8.10 6.57 -1.55
N ALA A 50 8.41 6.51 -0.25
CA ALA A 50 8.83 7.67 0.53
C ALA A 50 10.18 8.22 0.04
N LEU A 51 11.15 7.36 -0.25
CA LEU A 51 12.46 7.75 -0.78
C LEU A 51 12.34 8.34 -2.18
N ALA A 52 11.51 7.75 -3.05
CA ALA A 52 11.24 8.28 -4.38
C ALA A 52 10.66 9.71 -4.31
N LEU A 53 9.66 9.93 -3.46
CA LEU A 53 9.09 11.26 -3.26
C LEU A 53 10.13 12.23 -2.70
N LEU A 54 10.93 11.82 -1.72
CA LEU A 54 12.00 12.64 -1.17
C LEU A 54 13.00 13.08 -2.26
N VAL A 55 13.46 12.15 -3.09
CA VAL A 55 14.38 12.44 -4.20
C VAL A 55 13.76 13.45 -5.18
N LEU A 56 12.50 13.25 -5.56
CA LEU A 56 11.81 14.15 -6.47
C LEU A 56 11.57 15.55 -5.86
N VAL A 57 11.33 15.64 -4.55
CA VAL A 57 11.26 16.92 -3.82
C VAL A 57 12.61 17.63 -3.87
N LEU A 58 13.71 16.92 -3.62
CA LEU A 58 15.06 17.50 -3.65
C LEU A 58 15.43 17.99 -5.06
N LEU A 59 15.13 17.21 -6.10
CA LEU A 59 15.36 17.60 -7.49
C LEU A 59 14.49 18.80 -7.89
N GLY A 60 13.20 18.81 -7.50
CA GLY A 60 12.30 19.92 -7.78
C GLY A 60 12.72 21.21 -7.06
N PHE A 61 13.15 21.10 -5.81
CA PHE A 61 13.74 22.22 -5.06
C PHE A 61 15.00 22.73 -5.77
N GLN A 62 15.93 21.84 -6.14
CA GLN A 62 17.15 22.21 -6.83
C GLN A 62 16.85 22.97 -8.12
N ALA A 63 16.01 22.40 -9.00
CA ALA A 63 15.63 23.03 -10.26
C ALA A 63 14.99 24.41 -10.05
N ALA A 64 14.07 24.54 -9.09
CA ALA A 64 13.41 25.80 -8.82
C ALA A 64 14.37 26.90 -8.31
N VAL A 65 15.36 26.53 -7.51
CA VAL A 65 16.36 27.46 -6.97
C VAL A 65 17.38 27.84 -8.04
N THR A 66 17.85 26.89 -8.85
CA THR A 66 18.87 27.16 -9.87
C THR A 66 18.32 27.97 -11.05
N GLU A 67 17.05 27.78 -11.39
CA GLU A 67 16.42 28.42 -12.56
C GLU A 67 15.56 29.63 -12.19
N ASP A 68 15.43 29.97 -10.91
CA ASP A 68 14.51 30.99 -10.40
C ASP A 68 13.04 30.77 -10.84
N ALA A 69 12.68 29.52 -11.16
CA ALA A 69 11.50 29.14 -11.94
C ALA A 69 10.14 29.56 -11.34
N LEU A 70 10.13 29.88 -10.04
CA LEU A 70 8.92 30.23 -9.29
C LEU A 70 9.06 31.57 -8.56
N GLY A 71 9.77 32.53 -9.19
CA GLY A 71 9.95 33.89 -8.64
C GLY A 71 10.98 33.98 -7.53
N GLY A 72 11.80 32.94 -7.37
CA GLY A 72 13.03 32.99 -6.62
C GLY A 72 12.99 32.98 -5.11
N GLY A 73 14.20 32.90 -4.55
CA GLY A 73 14.47 32.89 -3.11
C GLY A 73 13.71 31.80 -2.35
N TYR A 74 13.48 32.05 -1.06
CA TYR A 74 12.82 31.09 -0.18
C TYR A 74 11.38 30.78 -0.58
N ARG A 75 10.65 31.77 -1.13
CA ARG A 75 9.24 31.60 -1.52
C ARG A 75 9.10 30.66 -2.71
N GLY A 76 9.91 30.85 -3.75
CA GLY A 76 9.93 29.96 -4.91
C GLY A 76 10.34 28.54 -4.52
N ALA A 77 11.34 28.39 -3.65
CA ALA A 77 11.77 27.10 -3.14
C ALA A 77 10.67 26.37 -2.34
N ALA A 78 10.01 27.05 -1.40
CA ALA A 78 8.90 26.49 -0.63
C ALA A 78 7.72 26.11 -1.54
N PHE A 79 7.43 26.92 -2.56
CA PHE A 79 6.38 26.63 -3.53
C PHE A 79 6.72 25.41 -4.40
N ALA A 80 7.98 25.20 -4.76
CA ALA A 80 8.41 24.01 -5.51
C ALA A 80 8.16 22.72 -4.72
N VAL A 81 8.51 22.70 -3.43
CA VAL A 81 8.23 21.57 -2.54
C VAL A 81 6.72 21.31 -2.45
N ALA A 82 5.93 22.38 -2.27
CA ALA A 82 4.47 22.29 -2.24
C ALA A 82 3.90 21.77 -3.57
N ALA A 83 4.45 22.19 -4.71
CA ALA A 83 4.03 21.75 -6.04
C ALA A 83 4.31 20.27 -6.27
N VAL A 84 5.46 19.75 -5.83
CA VAL A 84 5.78 18.31 -5.91
C VAL A 84 4.79 17.49 -5.07
N VAL A 85 4.56 17.89 -3.82
CA VAL A 85 3.57 17.23 -2.95
C VAL A 85 2.16 17.33 -3.55
N GLY A 86 1.80 18.51 -4.09
CA GLY A 86 0.53 18.76 -4.75
C GLY A 86 0.33 17.84 -5.96
N ALA A 87 1.30 17.77 -6.86
CA ALA A 87 1.27 16.89 -8.03
C ALA A 87 1.08 15.42 -7.63
N ARG A 88 1.73 14.99 -6.55
CA ARG A 88 1.61 13.66 -5.98
C ARG A 88 0.21 13.37 -5.43
N LEU A 89 -0.39 14.35 -4.75
CA LEU A 89 -1.77 14.26 -4.26
C LEU A 89 -2.77 14.22 -5.41
N VAL A 90 -2.60 15.08 -6.41
CA VAL A 90 -3.44 15.11 -7.62
C VAL A 90 -3.39 13.77 -8.35
N ALA A 91 -2.20 13.21 -8.58
CA ALA A 91 -2.07 11.88 -9.16
C ALA A 91 -2.79 10.81 -8.33
N SER A 92 -2.65 10.87 -7.00
CA SER A 92 -3.31 9.93 -6.09
C SER A 92 -4.83 10.00 -6.15
N VAL A 93 -5.40 11.22 -6.21
CA VAL A 93 -6.85 11.43 -6.28
C VAL A 93 -7.39 11.03 -7.65
N LEU A 94 -6.75 11.45 -8.74
CA LEU A 94 -7.22 11.12 -10.09
C LEU A 94 -7.17 9.61 -10.36
N PHE A 95 -6.07 8.95 -10.01
CA PHE A 95 -5.94 7.51 -10.26
C PHE A 95 -6.56 6.64 -9.16
N GLY A 96 -6.78 7.17 -7.96
CA GLY A 96 -7.38 6.44 -6.85
C GLY A 96 -8.90 6.59 -6.71
N ALA A 97 -9.47 7.75 -7.05
CA ALA A 97 -10.91 8.00 -6.94
C ALA A 97 -11.62 8.02 -8.30
N VAL A 98 -11.02 8.67 -9.31
CA VAL A 98 -11.68 8.86 -10.61
C VAL A 98 -11.55 7.64 -11.51
N LEU A 99 -10.38 6.98 -11.51
CA LEU A 99 -10.11 5.84 -12.38
C LEU A 99 -10.30 4.47 -11.72
N LEU A 100 -10.74 4.40 -10.46
CA LEU A 100 -10.88 3.15 -9.72
C LEU A 100 -11.81 2.15 -10.41
N GLY A 101 -12.99 2.61 -10.87
CA GLY A 101 -13.97 1.79 -11.57
C GLY A 101 -13.44 1.18 -12.88
N PRO A 102 -12.97 2.00 -13.83
CA PRO A 102 -12.38 1.51 -15.08
C PRO A 102 -11.19 0.56 -14.86
N LEU A 103 -10.35 0.85 -13.87
CA LEU A 103 -9.16 0.05 -13.61
C LEU A 103 -9.49 -1.33 -13.02
N ILE A 104 -10.49 -1.41 -12.15
CA ILE A 104 -11.02 -2.69 -11.64
C ILE A 104 -11.63 -3.51 -12.78
N ALA A 105 -12.34 -2.87 -13.72
CA ALA A 105 -12.90 -3.56 -14.88
C ALA A 105 -11.81 -4.14 -15.81
N LEU A 106 -10.66 -3.48 -15.93
CA LEU A 106 -9.53 -3.92 -16.76
C LEU A 106 -8.66 -5.00 -16.10
N THR A 107 -8.53 -4.97 -14.77
CA THR A 107 -7.62 -5.84 -13.99
C THR A 107 -8.34 -6.96 -13.22
N GLY A 108 -9.67 -6.97 -13.23
CA GLY A 108 -10.51 -7.98 -12.57
C GLY A 108 -10.54 -9.34 -13.29
N PRO A 109 -11.21 -10.35 -12.72
CA PRO A 109 -11.34 -11.67 -13.34
C PRO A 109 -12.02 -11.59 -14.71
N GLY A 110 -11.29 -11.92 -15.79
CA GLY A 110 -11.77 -11.80 -17.17
C GLY A 110 -11.46 -10.44 -17.84
N GLY A 111 -10.77 -9.54 -17.16
CA GLY A 111 -10.28 -8.27 -17.71
C GLY A 111 -9.15 -8.46 -18.74
N LYS A 112 -8.98 -7.47 -19.62
CA LYS A 112 -7.98 -7.52 -20.70
C LYS A 112 -6.52 -7.35 -20.22
N LEU A 113 -6.30 -6.75 -19.04
CA LEU A 113 -4.96 -6.60 -18.49
C LEU A 113 -4.64 -7.72 -17.50
N ASP A 114 -3.52 -8.40 -17.76
CA ASP A 114 -2.92 -9.26 -16.75
C ASP A 114 -2.37 -8.41 -15.62
N ARG A 115 -2.90 -8.67 -14.43
CA ARG A 115 -2.54 -8.02 -13.17
C ARG A 115 -1.05 -8.12 -12.83
N ARG A 116 -0.42 -9.26 -13.11
CA ARG A 116 1.02 -9.46 -12.85
C ARG A 116 1.87 -8.57 -13.75
N TRP A 117 1.52 -8.52 -15.04
CA TRP A 117 2.20 -7.65 -16.00
C TRP A 117 1.97 -6.17 -15.73
N THR A 118 0.77 -5.82 -15.25
CA THR A 118 0.44 -4.43 -14.84
C THR A 118 1.34 -3.99 -13.69
N MET A 119 1.51 -4.86 -12.68
CA MET A 119 2.40 -4.61 -11.55
C MET A 119 3.85 -4.44 -12.01
N ILE A 120 4.39 -5.40 -12.77
CA ILE A 120 5.77 -5.33 -13.28
C ILE A 120 5.98 -4.08 -14.15
N GLY A 121 5.02 -3.74 -15.00
CA GLY A 121 5.07 -2.55 -15.84
C GLY A 121 5.08 -1.26 -15.02
N ALA A 122 4.24 -1.16 -13.99
CA ALA A 122 4.21 -0.01 -13.10
C ALA A 122 5.55 0.18 -12.37
N ASP A 123 6.14 -0.90 -11.82
CA ASP A 123 7.45 -0.84 -11.19
C ASP A 123 8.55 -0.46 -12.18
N GLY A 124 8.54 -1.04 -13.37
CA GLY A 124 9.49 -0.71 -14.44
C GLY A 124 9.44 0.77 -14.82
N VAL A 125 8.23 1.31 -15.00
CA VAL A 125 8.02 2.74 -15.27
C VAL A 125 8.56 3.61 -14.15
N ARG A 126 8.29 3.26 -12.88
CA ARG A 126 8.77 4.02 -11.72
C ARG A 126 10.29 4.03 -11.63
N VAL A 127 10.94 2.88 -11.79
CA VAL A 127 12.40 2.77 -11.77
C VAL A 127 13.01 3.56 -12.92
N ALA A 128 12.49 3.41 -14.15
CA ALA A 128 12.98 4.16 -15.30
C ALA A 128 12.84 5.68 -15.10
N LEU A 129 11.69 6.13 -14.59
CA LEU A 129 11.47 7.55 -14.29
C LEU A 129 12.39 8.07 -13.20
N LEU A 130 12.70 7.29 -12.16
CA LEU A 130 13.64 7.70 -11.13
C LEU A 130 15.09 7.80 -11.65
N VAL A 131 15.46 6.93 -12.59
CA VAL A 131 16.76 7.01 -13.28
C VAL A 131 16.83 8.24 -14.18
N VAL A 132 15.74 8.55 -14.89
CA VAL A 132 15.67 9.69 -15.82
C VAL A 132 15.50 11.03 -15.09
N ALA A 133 14.86 11.05 -13.92
CA ALA A 133 14.54 12.26 -13.17
C ALA A 133 15.72 13.26 -13.02
N PRO A 134 16.93 12.86 -12.57
CA PRO A 134 18.05 13.79 -12.45
C PRO A 134 18.52 14.33 -13.80
N LEU A 135 18.37 13.57 -14.90
CA LEU A 135 18.83 13.98 -16.24
C LEU A 135 18.02 15.15 -16.80
N TRP A 136 16.79 15.38 -16.33
CA TRP A 136 16.00 16.54 -16.75
C TRP A 136 16.68 17.88 -16.44
N ILE A 137 17.47 17.94 -15.37
CA ILE A 137 18.21 19.15 -14.99
C ILE A 137 19.21 19.53 -16.09
N ASP A 138 19.91 18.54 -16.65
CA ASP A 138 20.90 18.77 -17.70
C ASP A 138 20.26 18.89 -19.10
N TRP A 139 19.23 18.07 -19.38
CA TRP A 139 18.62 17.97 -20.70
C TRP A 139 17.62 19.08 -21.01
N THR A 140 16.98 19.65 -19.98
CA THR A 140 15.88 20.63 -20.17
C THR A 140 16.08 21.92 -19.38
N PRO A 141 17.19 22.67 -19.60
CA PRO A 141 17.47 23.90 -18.85
C PRO A 141 16.33 24.92 -18.98
N GLY A 142 15.93 25.51 -17.86
CA GLY A 142 14.86 26.51 -17.77
C GLY A 142 13.45 25.92 -17.79
N SER A 143 13.32 24.58 -17.84
CA SER A 143 12.03 23.89 -17.78
C SER A 143 12.07 22.60 -16.96
N ALA A 144 13.20 22.28 -16.32
CA ALA A 144 13.43 21.02 -15.63
C ALA A 144 12.38 20.78 -14.53
N LEU A 145 11.97 21.84 -13.82
CA LEU A 145 10.92 21.76 -12.81
C LEU A 145 9.62 21.16 -13.37
N TRP A 146 9.20 21.54 -14.59
CA TRP A 146 7.96 21.04 -15.19
C TRP A 146 8.05 19.56 -15.57
N TYR A 147 9.20 19.12 -16.09
CA TYR A 147 9.46 17.70 -16.37
C TYR A 147 9.51 16.87 -15.08
N LEU A 148 10.07 17.42 -14.01
CA LEU A 148 10.07 16.78 -12.68
C LEU A 148 8.65 16.68 -12.10
N LEU A 149 7.83 17.72 -12.21
CA LEU A 149 6.41 17.67 -11.80
C LEU A 149 5.62 16.64 -12.61
N GLY A 150 5.85 16.54 -13.92
CA GLY A 150 5.31 15.48 -14.75
C GLY A 150 5.76 14.09 -14.31
N THR A 151 7.04 13.95 -13.96
CA THR A 151 7.61 12.70 -13.44
C THR A 151 6.97 12.29 -12.10
N VAL A 152 6.76 13.25 -11.18
CA VAL A 152 6.04 13.04 -9.91
C VAL A 152 4.61 12.58 -10.17
N PHE A 153 3.93 13.19 -11.14
CA PHE A 153 2.57 12.80 -11.49
C PHE A 153 2.50 11.37 -12.02
N VAL A 154 3.35 11.01 -12.98
CA VAL A 154 3.34 9.67 -13.60
C VAL A 154 3.78 8.58 -12.62
N THR A 155 4.80 8.84 -11.79
CA THR A 155 5.19 7.91 -10.71
C THR A 155 4.08 7.74 -9.68
N GLY A 156 3.35 8.81 -9.34
CA GLY A 156 2.14 8.77 -8.52
C GLY A 156 1.02 7.94 -9.13
N ALA A 157 0.76 8.10 -10.42
CA ALA A 157 -0.21 7.30 -11.15
C ALA A 157 0.17 5.81 -11.13
N ALA A 158 1.41 5.49 -11.49
CA ALA A 158 1.92 4.11 -11.52
C ALA A 158 1.82 3.42 -10.16
N GLU A 159 2.09 4.12 -9.05
CA GLU A 159 1.92 3.57 -7.71
C GLU A 159 0.46 3.28 -7.35
N ARG A 160 -0.48 4.12 -7.81
CA ARG A 160 -1.91 3.84 -7.62
C ARG A 160 -2.35 2.62 -8.41
N LEU A 161 -1.90 2.48 -9.66
CA LEU A 161 -2.14 1.29 -10.48
C LEU A 161 -1.63 0.02 -9.78
N TRP A 162 -0.41 0.09 -9.24
CA TRP A 162 0.18 -0.99 -8.46
C TRP A 162 -0.65 -1.34 -7.22
N THR A 163 -1.06 -0.33 -6.45
CA THR A 163 -1.81 -0.53 -5.19
C THR A 163 -3.15 -1.20 -5.43
N ILE A 164 -3.93 -0.70 -6.41
CA ILE A 164 -5.22 -1.30 -6.80
C ILE A 164 -5.01 -2.74 -7.27
N SER A 165 -3.98 -2.95 -8.09
CA SER A 165 -3.55 -4.28 -8.55
C SER A 165 -2.97 -5.14 -7.44
N ARG A 166 -2.68 -4.66 -6.23
CA ARG A 166 -2.27 -5.50 -5.10
C ARG A 166 -3.46 -5.85 -4.20
N GLU A 167 -4.32 -4.89 -3.93
CA GLU A 167 -5.41 -5.01 -2.94
C GLU A 167 -6.41 -6.11 -3.31
N GLY A 168 -6.81 -6.24 -4.57
CA GLY A 168 -7.68 -7.34 -4.99
C GLY A 168 -7.06 -8.76 -4.90
N ALA A 169 -5.80 -8.93 -4.49
CA ALA A 169 -5.10 -10.22 -4.42
C ALA A 169 -5.07 -10.74 -2.98
N ALA A 170 -5.27 -9.85 -2.01
CA ALA A 170 -5.31 -10.19 -0.59
C ALA A 170 -6.37 -11.25 -0.22
N PRO A 171 -7.60 -11.25 -0.79
CA PRO A 171 -8.60 -12.27 -0.46
C PRO A 171 -8.19 -13.69 -0.89
N ALA A 172 -7.42 -13.81 -1.98
CA ALA A 172 -6.96 -15.10 -2.50
C ALA A 172 -5.80 -15.71 -1.69
N LEU A 173 -5.19 -14.92 -0.79
CA LEU A 173 -4.09 -15.36 0.07
C LEU A 173 -4.56 -15.81 1.45
N LEU A 174 -5.84 -15.61 1.77
CA LEU A 174 -6.40 -16.13 3.01
C LEU A 174 -6.51 -17.66 2.92
N PRO A 175 -6.19 -18.40 3.99
CA PRO A 175 -6.48 -19.83 4.06
C PRO A 175 -7.95 -20.04 3.72
N ALA A 176 -8.24 -21.04 2.88
CA ALA A 176 -9.61 -21.37 2.55
C ALA A 176 -10.41 -21.57 3.86
N PRO A 177 -11.64 -21.01 3.95
CA PRO A 177 -12.48 -21.26 5.11
C PRO A 177 -12.61 -22.77 5.32
N PRO A 178 -12.54 -23.27 6.56
CA PRO A 178 -12.80 -24.68 6.83
C PRO A 178 -14.14 -25.07 6.21
N LEU A 179 -14.21 -26.26 5.59
CA LEU A 179 -15.47 -26.82 5.11
C LEU A 179 -16.51 -26.72 6.25
N GLU A 180 -17.71 -26.24 5.93
CA GLU A 180 -18.78 -26.04 6.92
C GLU A 180 -18.96 -27.31 7.76
N GLY A 181 -18.76 -27.19 9.08
CA GLY A 181 -18.72 -28.31 10.03
C GLY A 181 -17.34 -28.66 10.61
N ALA A 182 -16.23 -28.25 9.99
CA ALA A 182 -14.88 -28.40 10.54
C ALA A 182 -14.43 -27.22 11.44
N ALA A 183 -15.19 -26.12 11.43
CA ALA A 183 -15.04 -25.01 12.37
C ALA A 183 -15.55 -25.34 13.80
N VAL A 184 -16.05 -26.56 14.01
CA VAL A 184 -16.41 -27.04 15.35
C VAL A 184 -15.12 -27.25 16.12
N ARG A 185 -14.93 -26.42 17.14
CA ARG A 185 -13.91 -26.54 18.18
C ARG A 185 -13.77 -28.03 18.56
N PRO A 186 -12.56 -28.63 18.55
CA PRO A 186 -12.41 -29.95 19.15
C PRO A 186 -12.96 -29.85 20.56
N LEU A 187 -13.98 -30.66 20.83
CA LEU A 187 -14.59 -30.77 22.15
C LEU A 187 -13.45 -31.03 23.15
N PRO A 188 -13.41 -30.37 24.32
CA PRO A 188 -12.38 -30.68 25.30
C PRO A 188 -12.36 -32.19 25.52
N ASP A 189 -11.21 -32.86 25.33
CA ASP A 189 -11.08 -34.28 25.69
C ASP A 189 -11.22 -34.37 27.21
N HIS A 190 -12.43 -34.68 27.68
CA HIS A 190 -12.73 -35.01 29.06
C HIS A 190 -12.67 -36.54 29.30
N LEU A 191 -12.02 -37.27 28.39
CA LEU A 191 -11.76 -38.70 28.51
C LEU A 191 -10.29 -38.94 28.86
N GLY A 192 -9.94 -38.68 30.13
CA GLY A 192 -8.61 -38.97 30.64
C GLY A 192 -8.46 -38.66 32.13
N ALA A 193 -8.73 -39.68 32.95
CA ALA A 193 -8.55 -39.81 34.41
C ALA A 193 -9.68 -39.27 35.31
#